data_AF-A0A8J7DYF9-F1
#
_entry.id   AF-A0A8J7DYF9-F1
#
_cell.length_a   1.000
_cell.length_b   1.000
_cell.length_c   1.000
_cell.angle_alpha   90.00
_cell.angle_beta   90.00
_cell.angle_gamma   90.00
#
_symmetry.space_group_name_H-M   'P 1'
#
loop_
_entity.id
_entity.type
_entity.pdbx_description
1 polymer ?
#
loop_
_entity_poly.entity_id
_entity_poly.type
_entity_poly.pdbx_seq_one_letter_code
_entity_poly.pdbx_strand_id
1 'polypeptide(L)'
;MTQPEALKVLLEAISTGEVSPAVALDKLKHFGFEPVGDFAKIDNHRSLRTGFPEVVWGQDKTPQQIIQIIKTMRANHPVVMATRIEREVYQELRESIPDLQYYPVAKICAISSPETLPNRIGKITILTAGTADIPVAEEAAVTAELCGFQAQRLWDVGVAGIHRLLSNRHVIDEADVLIVVAGMEGALPSVVAGMADCPVIAVPTSVGYGANFSGVSPLLTMLNSCAAGIGVVNINNGFGAAILAGQILRAVQKVNPDVPVPAAIPESKDKWTLAYGVSAEGRGIEGKLETLMTAVRRGAEVRLAIDFPGSHEYITEAQHLWIKKGVAFAQASTQVNVEFNKTGLMFPKKILSWTILASTQGDLEIARWRPGKHKFKGRTSHKVAIRWFVR
;
A
#
# COMPACT_ATOMS: atom_id res chain seq x y z
N MET A 1 -15.32 -1.43 26.07
CA MET A 1 -16.54 -2.26 25.99
C MET A 1 -17.22 -1.92 24.67
N THR A 2 -16.66 -2.29 23.51
CA THR A 2 -16.94 -1.44 22.33
C THR A 2 -16.60 -2.09 20.98
N GLN A 3 -17.54 -2.88 20.45
CA GLN A 3 -17.99 -2.65 19.07
C GLN A 3 -19.26 -1.80 19.20
N PRO A 4 -19.24 -0.47 19.00
CA PRO A 4 -20.46 0.34 19.15
C PRO A 4 -21.54 -0.15 18.19
N GLU A 5 -21.18 -0.45 16.94
CA GLU A 5 -22.12 -0.95 15.92
C GLU A 5 -22.61 -2.37 16.15
N ALA A 6 -21.76 -3.34 16.50
CA ALA A 6 -22.24 -4.71 16.74
C ALA A 6 -22.97 -4.84 18.08
N LEU A 7 -22.53 -4.08 19.10
CA LEU A 7 -23.28 -3.93 20.35
C LEU A 7 -24.59 -3.21 20.08
N LYS A 8 -24.61 -2.18 19.23
CA LYS A 8 -25.83 -1.48 18.81
C LYS A 8 -26.76 -2.41 18.04
N VAL A 9 -26.27 -3.22 17.10
CA VAL A 9 -27.05 -4.24 16.39
C VAL A 9 -27.59 -5.28 17.37
N LEU A 10 -26.80 -5.74 18.33
CA LEU A 10 -27.25 -6.67 19.35
C LEU A 10 -28.30 -6.03 20.28
N LEU A 11 -28.11 -4.78 20.68
CA LEU A 11 -29.05 -4.01 21.50
C LEU A 11 -30.33 -3.67 20.71
N GLU A 12 -30.23 -3.39 19.41
CA GLU A 12 -31.35 -3.18 18.49
C GLU A 12 -32.14 -4.48 18.33
N ALA A 13 -31.48 -5.62 18.12
CA ALA A 13 -32.11 -6.95 18.04
C ALA A 13 -32.79 -7.38 19.35
N ILE A 14 -32.27 -6.95 20.51
CA ILE A 14 -32.97 -7.10 21.79
C ILE A 14 -34.20 -6.19 21.84
N SER A 15 -34.08 -4.94 21.37
CA SER A 15 -35.16 -3.95 21.40
C SER A 15 -36.32 -4.30 20.46
N THR A 16 -36.05 -4.98 19.36
CA THR A 16 -37.06 -5.46 18.39
C THR A 16 -37.63 -6.83 18.75
N GLY A 17 -37.09 -7.49 19.79
CA GLY A 17 -37.53 -8.81 20.25
C GLY A 17 -37.02 -9.99 19.42
N GLU A 18 -36.14 -9.75 18.45
CA GLU A 18 -35.50 -10.80 17.64
C GLU A 18 -34.57 -11.71 18.47
N VAL A 19 -33.97 -11.16 19.53
CA VAL A 19 -33.10 -11.89 20.44
C VAL A 19 -33.55 -11.67 21.88
N SER A 20 -33.75 -12.74 22.65
CA SER A 20 -34.09 -12.61 24.06
C SER A 20 -32.88 -12.09 24.88
N PRO A 21 -33.12 -11.35 25.98
CA PRO A 21 -32.05 -10.89 26.87
C PRO A 21 -31.14 -12.02 27.37
N ALA A 22 -31.67 -13.23 27.57
CA ALA A 22 -30.90 -14.41 27.97
C ALA A 22 -29.92 -14.88 26.89
N VAL A 23 -30.35 -14.90 25.62
CA VAL A 23 -29.50 -15.27 24.48
C VAL A 23 -28.45 -14.18 24.20
N ALA A 24 -28.81 -12.91 24.32
CA ALA A 24 -27.86 -11.82 24.18
C ALA A 24 -26.79 -11.82 25.29
N LEU A 25 -27.18 -12.13 26.53
CA LEU A 25 -26.24 -12.26 27.65
C LEU A 25 -25.22 -13.37 27.39
N ASP A 26 -25.64 -14.48 26.80
CA ASP A 26 -24.74 -15.58 26.44
C ASP A 26 -23.74 -15.19 25.33
N LYS A 27 -24.21 -14.46 24.30
CA LYS A 27 -23.35 -13.86 23.27
C LYS A 27 -22.32 -12.88 23.88
N LEU A 28 -22.72 -12.13 24.91
CA LEU A 28 -21.83 -11.20 25.63
C LEU A 28 -20.77 -11.91 26.49
N LYS A 29 -20.95 -13.18 26.89
CA LYS A 29 -19.92 -13.94 27.62
C LYS A 29 -18.71 -14.26 26.74
N HIS A 30 -18.94 -14.51 25.45
CA HIS A 30 -17.88 -14.82 24.47
C HIS A 30 -17.34 -13.58 23.74
N PHE A 31 -17.82 -12.38 24.10
CA PHE A 31 -17.44 -11.13 23.44
C PHE A 31 -15.94 -10.86 23.61
N GLY A 32 -15.36 -11.09 24.78
CA GLY A 32 -13.95 -10.78 25.05
C GLY A 32 -12.96 -11.83 24.55
N PHE A 33 -13.31 -13.11 24.64
CA PHE A 33 -12.50 -14.23 24.17
C PHE A 33 -13.34 -15.50 24.01
N GLU A 34 -12.90 -16.40 23.13
CA GLU A 34 -13.53 -17.70 22.88
C GLU A 34 -12.59 -18.84 23.30
N PRO A 35 -12.98 -19.71 24.24
CA PRO A 35 -12.14 -20.83 24.65
C PRO A 35 -12.06 -21.89 23.54
N VAL A 36 -10.88 -22.44 23.32
CA VAL A 36 -10.63 -23.58 22.43
C VAL A 36 -10.02 -24.71 23.24
N GLY A 37 -10.85 -25.71 23.54
CA GLY A 37 -10.50 -26.75 24.52
C GLY A 37 -10.02 -26.14 25.83
N ASP A 38 -9.04 -26.79 26.46
CA ASP A 38 -8.45 -26.35 27.73
C ASP A 38 -7.12 -25.60 27.56
N PHE A 39 -6.71 -25.29 26.32
CA PHE A 39 -5.34 -24.84 26.01
C PHE A 39 -5.24 -23.47 25.34
N ALA A 40 -6.35 -22.87 24.89
CA ALA A 40 -6.32 -21.55 24.27
C ALA A 40 -7.60 -20.74 24.53
N LYS A 41 -7.46 -19.41 24.49
CA LYS A 41 -8.56 -18.44 24.55
C LYS A 41 -8.32 -17.40 23.46
N ILE A 42 -9.12 -17.42 22.42
CA ILE A 42 -8.99 -16.55 21.24
C ILE A 42 -9.55 -15.17 21.56
N ASP A 43 -8.75 -14.12 21.46
CA ASP A 43 -9.14 -12.70 21.52
C ASP A 43 -9.75 -12.25 20.19
N ASN A 44 -11.06 -12.43 20.08
CA ASN A 44 -11.85 -11.96 18.93
C ASN A 44 -11.86 -10.42 18.79
N HIS A 45 -11.43 -9.66 19.80
CA HIS A 45 -11.33 -8.20 19.74
C HIS A 45 -10.00 -7.67 19.22
N ARG A 46 -9.00 -8.52 18.98
CA ARG A 46 -7.66 -8.05 18.58
C ARG A 46 -7.69 -7.21 17.31
N SER A 47 -8.46 -7.65 16.30
CA SER A 47 -8.63 -6.96 15.01
C SER A 47 -9.11 -5.51 15.14
N LEU A 48 -9.91 -5.20 16.16
CA LEU A 48 -10.40 -3.85 16.42
C LEU A 48 -9.27 -2.92 16.90
N ARG A 49 -8.38 -3.44 17.74
CA ARG A 49 -7.28 -2.66 18.33
C ARG A 49 -6.12 -2.53 17.35
N THR A 50 -5.67 -3.65 16.80
CA THR A 50 -4.46 -3.72 15.97
C THR A 50 -4.73 -3.53 14.48
N GLY A 51 -5.99 -3.73 14.03
CA GLY A 51 -6.34 -3.73 12.61
C GLY A 51 -6.17 -5.08 11.93
N PHE A 52 -5.76 -6.11 12.69
CA PHE A 52 -5.54 -7.49 12.21
C PHE A 52 -5.96 -8.52 13.28
N PRO A 53 -6.60 -9.64 12.91
CA PRO A 53 -7.02 -10.68 13.86
C PRO A 53 -5.88 -11.23 14.72
N GLU A 54 -6.23 -12.02 15.73
CA GLU A 54 -5.24 -12.83 16.42
C GLU A 54 -4.51 -13.77 15.44
N VAL A 55 -3.27 -14.11 15.77
CA VAL A 55 -2.42 -14.96 14.95
C VAL A 55 -1.96 -16.13 15.79
N VAL A 56 -2.02 -17.33 15.20
CA VAL A 56 -1.60 -18.55 15.86
C VAL A 56 -0.07 -18.62 15.83
N TRP A 57 0.55 -18.57 17.01
CA TRP A 57 1.96 -18.92 17.15
C TRP A 57 2.11 -20.43 17.00
N GLY A 58 2.60 -20.90 15.85
CA GLY A 58 2.67 -22.32 15.51
C GLY A 58 3.81 -23.07 16.20
N GLN A 59 4.92 -22.38 16.48
CA GLN A 59 6.05 -22.98 17.16
C GLN A 59 5.63 -23.48 18.55
N ASP A 60 6.09 -24.68 18.91
CA ASP A 60 5.79 -25.36 20.18
C ASP A 60 4.32 -25.79 20.38
N LYS A 61 3.45 -25.68 19.36
CA LYS A 61 2.09 -26.24 19.37
C LYS A 61 2.00 -27.55 18.60
N THR A 62 1.08 -28.42 19.02
CA THR A 62 0.78 -29.64 18.24
C THR A 62 -0.07 -29.31 17.01
N PRO A 63 0.02 -30.10 15.92
CA PRO A 63 -0.83 -29.93 14.74
C PRO A 63 -2.33 -29.90 15.10
N GLN A 64 -2.77 -30.76 16.02
CA GLN A 64 -4.17 -30.82 16.46
C GLN A 64 -4.62 -29.53 17.17
N GLN A 65 -3.77 -28.95 18.01
CA GLN A 65 -4.05 -27.66 18.65
C GLN A 65 -4.20 -26.54 17.62
N ILE A 66 -3.29 -26.51 16.62
CA ILE A 66 -3.33 -25.51 15.55
C ILE A 66 -4.62 -25.66 14.73
N ILE A 67 -5.01 -26.89 14.34
CA ILE A 67 -6.25 -27.16 13.60
C ILE A 67 -7.47 -26.62 14.36
N GLN A 68 -7.57 -26.91 15.67
CA GLN A 68 -8.70 -26.48 16.48
C GLN A 68 -8.76 -24.95 16.60
N ILE A 69 -7.62 -24.28 16.79
CA ILE A 69 -7.58 -22.82 16.84
C ILE A 69 -8.00 -22.22 15.48
N ILE A 70 -7.42 -22.69 14.37
CA ILE A 70 -7.74 -22.17 13.04
C ILE A 70 -9.22 -22.36 12.71
N LYS A 71 -9.79 -23.54 12.98
CA LYS A 71 -11.22 -23.81 12.73
C LYS A 71 -12.14 -22.88 13.53
N THR A 72 -11.77 -22.59 14.78
CA THR A 72 -12.54 -21.67 15.63
C THR A 72 -12.43 -20.24 15.11
N MET A 73 -11.21 -19.77 14.82
CA MET A 73 -10.98 -18.43 14.30
C MET A 73 -11.68 -18.18 12.96
N ARG A 74 -11.73 -19.18 12.08
CA ARG A 74 -12.34 -19.10 10.75
C ARG A 74 -13.82 -18.71 10.80
N ALA A 75 -14.54 -19.07 11.86
CA ALA A 75 -15.95 -18.73 12.00
C ALA A 75 -16.19 -17.22 12.14
N ASN A 76 -15.21 -16.49 12.67
CA ASN A 76 -15.37 -15.10 13.10
C ASN A 76 -14.51 -14.09 12.33
N HIS A 77 -13.50 -14.55 11.58
CA HIS A 77 -12.53 -13.66 10.93
C HIS A 77 -12.35 -14.00 9.44
N PRO A 78 -12.32 -12.97 8.55
CA PRO A 78 -12.12 -13.17 7.11
C PRO A 78 -10.70 -13.60 6.74
N VAL A 79 -9.76 -13.44 7.68
CA VAL A 79 -8.36 -13.84 7.56
C VAL A 79 -7.98 -14.59 8.83
N VAL A 80 -7.40 -15.78 8.68
CA VAL A 80 -6.81 -16.55 9.77
C VAL A 80 -5.38 -16.86 9.39
N MET A 81 -4.44 -16.64 10.32
CA MET A 81 -3.01 -16.76 10.06
C MET A 81 -2.33 -17.52 11.19
N ALA A 82 -1.38 -18.37 10.82
CA ALA A 82 -0.47 -19.05 11.73
C ALA A 82 0.98 -18.83 11.28
N THR A 83 1.87 -18.42 12.20
CA THR A 83 3.29 -18.18 11.93
C THR A 83 4.15 -19.33 12.42
N ARG A 84 5.38 -19.43 11.89
CA ARG A 84 6.38 -20.43 12.28
C ARG A 84 5.88 -21.87 12.12
N ILE A 85 5.18 -22.13 11.03
CA ILE A 85 4.70 -23.45 10.66
C ILE A 85 5.73 -24.10 9.74
N GLU A 86 6.31 -25.21 10.17
CA GLU A 86 7.18 -26.02 9.32
C GLU A 86 6.37 -26.79 8.27
N ARG A 87 7.04 -27.22 7.20
CA ARG A 87 6.40 -27.86 6.05
C ARG A 87 5.67 -29.16 6.44
N GLU A 88 6.26 -29.92 7.35
CA GLU A 88 5.73 -31.19 7.85
C GLU A 88 4.44 -30.95 8.65
N VAL A 89 4.44 -29.93 9.50
CA VAL A 89 3.24 -29.52 10.25
C VAL A 89 2.15 -29.09 9.27
N TYR A 90 2.47 -28.25 8.27
CA TYR A 90 1.48 -27.83 7.26
C TYR A 90 0.85 -29.00 6.52
N GLN A 91 1.62 -30.05 6.19
CA GLN A 91 1.07 -31.24 5.52
C GLN A 91 -0.04 -31.90 6.34
N GLU A 92 0.13 -32.02 7.65
CA GLU A 92 -0.92 -32.51 8.56
C GLU A 92 -2.12 -31.56 8.65
N LEU A 93 -1.87 -30.24 8.71
CA LEU A 93 -2.95 -29.24 8.78
C LEU A 93 -3.86 -29.30 7.53
N ARG A 94 -3.27 -29.46 6.35
CA ARG A 94 -3.96 -29.42 5.06
C ARG A 94 -4.98 -30.54 4.89
N GLU A 95 -4.75 -31.71 5.49
CA GLU A 95 -5.70 -32.82 5.47
C GLU A 95 -7.03 -32.44 6.14
N SER A 96 -6.97 -31.62 7.20
CA SER A 96 -8.14 -31.16 7.96
C SER A 96 -8.69 -29.81 7.49
N ILE A 97 -7.91 -29.04 6.73
CA ILE A 97 -8.21 -27.67 6.28
C ILE A 97 -7.77 -27.52 4.82
N PRO A 98 -8.56 -28.00 3.84
CA PRO A 98 -8.11 -28.12 2.44
C PRO A 98 -7.79 -26.79 1.74
N ASP A 99 -8.39 -25.69 2.19
CA ASP A 99 -8.21 -24.33 1.66
C ASP A 99 -7.11 -23.52 2.37
N LEU A 100 -6.36 -24.15 3.28
CA LEU A 100 -5.21 -23.55 3.94
C LEU A 100 -4.08 -23.33 2.93
N GLN A 101 -3.65 -22.08 2.77
CA GLN A 101 -2.51 -21.71 1.94
C GLN A 101 -1.23 -21.75 2.77
N TYR A 102 -0.10 -22.11 2.15
CA TYR A 102 1.21 -22.12 2.80
C TYR A 102 2.22 -21.29 2.04
N TYR A 103 2.91 -20.41 2.78
CA TYR A 103 3.96 -19.52 2.33
C TYR A 103 5.30 -20.07 2.84
N PRO A 104 6.03 -20.87 2.03
CA PRO A 104 7.10 -21.72 2.53
C PRO A 104 8.30 -20.94 3.07
N VAL A 105 8.64 -19.79 2.46
CA VAL A 105 9.78 -18.97 2.88
C VAL A 105 9.47 -18.24 4.19
N ALA A 106 8.24 -17.74 4.32
CA ALA A 106 7.76 -17.05 5.52
C ALA A 106 7.40 -18.00 6.68
N LYS A 107 7.25 -19.31 6.39
CA LYS A 107 6.70 -20.31 7.31
C LYS A 107 5.33 -19.90 7.86
N ILE A 108 4.49 -19.36 6.99
CA ILE A 108 3.13 -18.90 7.33
C ILE A 108 2.10 -19.82 6.68
N CYS A 109 1.10 -20.22 7.45
CA CYS A 109 -0.16 -20.74 6.91
C CYS A 109 -1.24 -19.67 7.03
N ALA A 110 -2.09 -19.52 6.01
CA ALA A 110 -3.21 -18.59 6.09
C ALA A 110 -4.44 -19.08 5.34
N ILE A 111 -5.61 -18.68 5.85
CA ILE A 111 -6.88 -18.71 5.14
C ILE A 111 -7.21 -17.25 4.84
N SER A 112 -7.30 -16.90 3.57
CA SER A 112 -7.69 -15.57 3.10
C SER A 112 -8.26 -15.65 1.69
N SER A 113 -9.11 -14.69 1.31
CA SER A 113 -9.55 -14.49 -0.06
C SER A 113 -9.15 -13.07 -0.50
N PRO A 114 -8.65 -12.86 -1.73
CA PRO A 114 -8.37 -11.51 -2.24
C PRO A 114 -9.58 -10.57 -2.13
N GLU A 115 -10.79 -11.11 -2.25
CA GLU A 115 -12.05 -10.36 -2.13
C GLU A 115 -12.34 -9.91 -0.68
N THR A 116 -11.78 -10.60 0.32
CA THR A 116 -12.04 -10.34 1.73
C THR A 116 -10.92 -9.56 2.42
N LEU A 117 -9.77 -9.40 1.75
CA LEU A 117 -8.67 -8.60 2.28
C LEU A 117 -9.04 -7.11 2.26
N PRO A 118 -8.80 -6.36 3.35
CA PRO A 118 -9.01 -4.93 3.33
C PRO A 118 -8.01 -4.30 2.37
N ASN A 119 -8.42 -3.35 1.52
CA ASN A 119 -7.45 -2.56 0.78
C ASN A 119 -6.98 -1.38 1.64
N ARG A 120 -5.72 -1.38 2.08
CA ARG A 120 -5.17 -0.34 2.96
C ARG A 120 -4.33 0.67 2.18
N ILE A 121 -4.29 1.91 2.68
CA ILE A 121 -3.39 2.94 2.14
C ILE A 121 -2.01 2.75 2.73
N GLY A 122 -1.02 2.95 1.89
CA GLY A 122 0.38 3.01 2.27
C GLY A 122 1.15 1.82 1.75
N LYS A 123 2.38 2.11 1.36
CA LYS A 123 3.35 1.18 0.81
C LYS A 123 4.39 0.85 1.88
N ILE A 124 4.46 -0.43 2.22
CA ILE A 124 5.46 -0.97 3.14
C ILE A 124 6.59 -1.54 2.29
N THR A 125 7.79 -0.97 2.39
CA THR A 125 8.96 -1.50 1.69
C THR A 125 9.80 -2.30 2.67
N ILE A 126 10.05 -3.57 2.37
CA ILE A 126 10.85 -4.49 3.18
C ILE A 126 12.22 -4.68 2.52
N LEU A 127 13.28 -4.43 3.28
CA LEU A 127 14.67 -4.54 2.85
C LEU A 127 15.39 -5.63 3.63
N THR A 128 16.29 -6.38 2.98
CA THR A 128 17.22 -7.28 3.68
C THR A 128 18.69 -6.92 3.44
N ALA A 129 19.53 -7.13 4.45
CA ALA A 129 20.97 -7.00 4.30
C ALA A 129 21.57 -8.13 3.46
N GLY A 130 21.11 -9.37 3.66
CA GLY A 130 21.53 -10.51 2.87
C GLY A 130 20.38 -11.46 2.57
N THR A 131 20.67 -12.50 1.78
CA THR A 131 19.69 -13.54 1.43
C THR A 131 19.29 -14.40 2.63
N ALA A 132 20.18 -14.57 3.60
CA ALA A 132 19.90 -15.34 4.81
C ALA A 132 18.83 -14.69 5.71
N ASP A 133 18.59 -13.37 5.58
CA ASP A 133 17.56 -12.65 6.32
C ASP A 133 16.16 -12.76 5.65
N ILE A 134 16.08 -13.30 4.43
CA ILE A 134 14.84 -13.38 3.64
C ILE A 134 13.70 -14.09 4.39
N PRO A 135 13.88 -15.20 5.12
CA PRO A 135 12.76 -15.84 5.82
C PRO A 135 12.04 -14.91 6.81
N VAL A 136 12.79 -14.08 7.56
CA VAL A 136 12.22 -13.10 8.50
C VAL A 136 11.56 -11.94 7.73
N ALA A 137 12.15 -11.52 6.62
CA ALA A 137 11.58 -10.48 5.77
C ALA A 137 10.30 -10.92 5.03
N GLU A 138 10.23 -12.18 4.59
CA GLU A 138 9.03 -12.76 4.00
C GLU A 138 7.93 -12.95 5.05
N GLU A 139 8.26 -13.27 6.31
CA GLU A 139 7.28 -13.22 7.40
C GLU A 139 6.65 -11.82 7.50
N ALA A 140 7.46 -10.75 7.45
CA ALA A 140 6.95 -9.39 7.45
C ALA A 140 6.11 -9.06 6.19
N ALA A 141 6.60 -9.44 5.00
CA ALA A 141 5.94 -9.12 3.74
C ALA A 141 4.58 -9.82 3.61
N VAL A 142 4.53 -11.13 3.86
CA VAL A 142 3.27 -11.90 3.84
C VAL A 142 2.31 -11.40 4.92
N THR A 143 2.80 -11.06 6.13
CA THR A 143 1.95 -10.45 7.17
C THR A 143 1.35 -9.13 6.69
N ALA A 144 2.14 -8.26 6.06
CA ALA A 144 1.68 -6.97 5.55
C ALA A 144 0.61 -7.14 4.44
N GLU A 145 0.81 -8.09 3.53
CA GLU A 145 -0.14 -8.43 2.46
C GLU A 145 -1.45 -8.97 3.02
N LEU A 146 -1.39 -9.90 3.98
CA LEU A 146 -2.57 -10.41 4.69
C LEU A 146 -3.27 -9.30 5.50
N CYS A 147 -2.54 -8.29 5.97
CA CYS A 147 -3.12 -7.09 6.59
C CYS A 147 -3.77 -6.13 5.58
N GLY A 148 -3.57 -6.35 4.28
CA GLY A 148 -4.15 -5.56 3.21
C GLY A 148 -3.29 -4.42 2.67
N PHE A 149 -2.00 -4.38 3.00
CA PHE A 149 -1.07 -3.35 2.53
C PHE A 149 -0.31 -3.81 1.29
N GLN A 150 0.15 -2.84 0.50
CA GLN A 150 1.13 -3.10 -0.55
C GLN A 150 2.51 -3.35 0.08
N ALA A 151 3.08 -4.52 -0.13
CA ALA A 151 4.41 -4.89 0.33
C ALA A 151 5.42 -4.93 -0.83
N GLN A 152 6.35 -3.97 -0.89
CA GLN A 152 7.48 -4.03 -1.83
C GLN A 152 8.67 -4.73 -1.19
N ARG A 153 9.30 -5.64 -1.93
CA ARG A 153 10.44 -6.45 -1.47
C ARG A 153 11.73 -5.98 -2.14
N LEU A 154 12.80 -5.77 -1.36
CA LEU A 154 14.13 -5.42 -1.86
C LEU A 154 15.22 -6.20 -1.11
N TRP A 155 15.76 -7.23 -1.75
CA TRP A 155 16.67 -8.19 -1.10
C TRP A 155 18.14 -7.91 -1.36
N ASP A 156 18.98 -8.33 -0.41
CA ASP A 156 20.44 -8.34 -0.53
C ASP A 156 21.05 -6.96 -0.87
N VAL A 157 20.67 -5.96 -0.09
CA VAL A 157 21.16 -4.58 -0.20
C VAL A 157 22.02 -4.19 1.01
N GLY A 158 22.76 -5.16 1.57
CA GLY A 158 23.57 -5.00 2.77
C GLY A 158 24.74 -4.04 2.65
N VAL A 159 25.25 -3.62 3.81
CA VAL A 159 26.28 -2.58 3.96
C VAL A 159 27.61 -2.95 3.29
N ALA A 160 28.01 -4.22 3.34
CA ALA A 160 29.23 -4.71 2.67
C ALA A 160 29.25 -4.42 1.15
N GLY A 161 28.07 -4.30 0.54
CA GLY A 161 27.88 -3.91 -0.85
C GLY A 161 27.01 -2.68 -0.98
N ILE A 162 27.32 -1.61 -0.24
CA ILE A 162 26.46 -0.42 -0.10
C ILE A 162 25.95 0.17 -1.43
N HIS A 163 26.71 0.04 -2.52
CA HIS A 163 26.31 0.46 -3.86
C HIS A 163 24.98 -0.18 -4.32
N ARG A 164 24.66 -1.41 -3.88
CA ARG A 164 23.38 -2.09 -4.17
C ARG A 164 22.18 -1.40 -3.53
N LEU A 165 22.37 -0.85 -2.33
CA LEU A 165 21.36 -0.02 -1.68
C LEU A 165 21.23 1.31 -2.41
N LEU A 166 22.35 1.97 -2.71
CA LEU A 166 22.38 3.28 -3.35
C LEU A 166 21.76 3.26 -4.76
N SER A 167 21.94 2.18 -5.53
CA SER A 167 21.30 2.03 -6.85
C SER A 167 19.77 1.91 -6.77
N ASN A 168 19.24 1.56 -5.60
CA ASN A 168 17.80 1.41 -5.34
C ASN A 168 17.26 2.56 -4.46
N ARG A 169 17.92 3.72 -4.45
CA ARG A 169 17.51 4.89 -3.66
C ARG A 169 16.04 5.26 -3.84
N HIS A 170 15.55 5.25 -5.08
CA HIS A 170 14.16 5.56 -5.41
C HIS A 170 13.14 4.66 -4.69
N VAL A 171 13.48 3.40 -4.43
CA VAL A 171 12.60 2.47 -3.69
C VAL A 171 12.41 2.89 -2.23
N ILE A 172 13.44 3.52 -1.64
CA ILE A 172 13.40 4.08 -0.28
C ILE A 172 12.54 5.35 -0.28
N ASP A 173 12.73 6.22 -1.27
CA ASP A 173 12.00 7.49 -1.40
C ASP A 173 10.49 7.28 -1.64
N GLU A 174 10.09 6.17 -2.25
CA GLU A 174 8.68 5.82 -2.50
C GLU A 174 7.99 5.13 -1.31
N ALA A 175 8.70 4.79 -0.23
CA ALA A 175 8.15 4.02 0.87
C ALA A 175 7.42 4.91 1.89
N ASP A 176 6.22 4.50 2.32
CA ASP A 176 5.51 5.20 3.41
C ASP A 176 5.99 4.71 4.80
N VAL A 177 6.41 3.44 4.88
CA VAL A 177 7.09 2.84 6.03
C VAL A 177 8.11 1.83 5.52
N LEU A 178 9.29 1.80 6.13
CA LEU A 178 10.35 0.83 5.82
C LEU A 178 10.44 -0.23 6.91
N ILE A 179 10.58 -1.50 6.51
CA ILE A 179 10.97 -2.59 7.40
C ILE A 179 12.34 -3.06 6.96
N VAL A 180 13.35 -2.93 7.81
CA VAL A 180 14.73 -3.27 7.46
C VAL A 180 15.18 -4.43 8.32
N VAL A 181 15.40 -5.58 7.66
CA VAL A 181 15.74 -6.85 8.29
C VAL A 181 17.23 -7.10 8.10
N ALA A 182 17.96 -7.26 9.21
CA ALA A 182 19.40 -7.48 9.14
C ALA A 182 19.95 -8.32 10.30
N GLY A 183 20.77 -9.30 9.95
CA GLY A 183 21.64 -10.03 10.87
C GLY A 183 23.05 -9.42 10.96
N MET A 184 24.03 -10.28 11.25
CA MET A 184 25.44 -9.94 11.47
C MET A 184 25.58 -8.85 12.55
N GLU A 185 26.16 -7.70 12.23
CA GLU A 185 26.25 -6.52 13.08
C GLU A 185 24.99 -5.64 13.05
N GLY A 186 24.04 -5.87 12.14
CA GLY A 186 22.77 -5.14 12.11
C GLY A 186 22.88 -3.68 11.68
N ALA A 187 23.88 -3.32 10.87
CA ALA A 187 24.14 -1.93 10.49
C ALA A 187 23.17 -1.34 9.45
N LEU A 188 22.51 -2.19 8.65
CA LEU A 188 21.67 -1.73 7.53
C LEU A 188 20.55 -0.77 7.94
N PRO A 189 19.76 -1.00 9.01
CA PRO A 189 18.70 -0.08 9.42
C PRO A 189 19.20 1.34 9.70
N SER A 190 20.37 1.48 10.32
CA SER A 190 21.00 2.78 10.59
C SER A 190 21.31 3.55 9.32
N VAL A 191 21.83 2.84 8.31
CA VAL A 191 22.13 3.44 6.99
C VAL A 191 20.86 3.84 6.28
N VAL A 192 19.86 2.95 6.23
CA VAL A 192 18.57 3.22 5.56
C VAL A 192 17.85 4.40 6.22
N ALA A 193 17.82 4.47 7.54
CA ALA A 193 17.20 5.58 8.28
C ALA A 193 17.92 6.93 8.06
N GLY A 194 19.24 6.91 7.84
CA GLY A 194 19.98 8.12 7.45
C GLY A 194 19.59 8.67 6.08
N MET A 195 18.87 7.88 5.27
CA MET A 195 18.44 8.25 3.93
C MET A 195 16.91 8.40 3.84
N ALA A 196 16.11 7.76 4.70
CA ALA A 196 14.66 7.79 4.62
C ALA A 196 14.05 9.07 5.21
N ASP A 197 12.93 9.53 4.64
CA ASP A 197 12.06 10.58 5.20
C ASP A 197 10.80 10.00 5.88
N CYS A 198 10.68 8.67 5.93
CA CYS A 198 9.61 7.93 6.57
C CYS A 198 10.12 7.05 7.74
N PRO A 199 9.22 6.54 8.61
CA PRO A 199 9.61 5.69 9.73
C PRO A 199 10.31 4.39 9.28
N VAL A 200 11.36 4.01 10.01
CA VAL A 200 12.10 2.76 9.78
C VAL A 200 11.88 1.81 10.94
N ILE A 201 11.38 0.61 10.65
CA ILE A 201 11.23 -0.47 11.61
C ILE A 201 12.38 -1.45 11.41
N ALA A 202 13.28 -1.51 12.39
CA ALA A 202 14.44 -2.39 12.36
C ALA A 202 14.10 -3.76 12.95
N VAL A 203 14.40 -4.82 12.20
CA VAL A 203 14.16 -6.21 12.61
C VAL A 203 15.52 -6.92 12.71
N PRO A 204 16.06 -7.07 13.93
CA PRO A 204 17.29 -7.83 14.11
C PRO A 204 17.01 -9.31 13.85
N THR A 205 17.92 -9.98 13.14
CA THR A 205 17.84 -11.44 12.97
C THR A 205 18.92 -12.15 13.76
N SER A 206 18.68 -13.43 14.04
CA SER A 206 19.70 -14.32 14.62
C SER A 206 20.70 -14.84 13.58
N VAL A 207 20.67 -14.32 12.36
CA VAL A 207 21.62 -14.68 11.30
C VAL A 207 22.96 -14.03 11.62
N GLY A 208 24.02 -14.83 11.67
CA GLY A 208 25.38 -14.35 11.86
C GLY A 208 26.24 -15.39 12.57
N TYR A 209 27.50 -15.05 12.79
CA TYR A 209 28.48 -15.93 13.42
C TYR A 209 29.25 -15.22 14.55
N GLY A 210 29.85 -16.00 15.45
CA GLY A 210 30.71 -15.50 16.52
C GLY A 210 30.01 -14.46 17.40
N ALA A 211 30.43 -13.20 17.27
CA ALA A 211 29.94 -12.07 18.06
C ALA A 211 28.50 -11.61 17.71
N ASN A 212 27.77 -12.31 16.85
CA ASN A 212 26.35 -12.04 16.62
C ASN A 212 25.47 -12.35 17.86
N PHE A 213 25.86 -13.35 18.66
CA PHE A 213 25.14 -13.80 19.87
C PHE A 213 23.64 -14.04 19.62
N SER A 214 23.32 -14.83 18.59
CA SER A 214 21.93 -15.19 18.23
C SER A 214 21.01 -13.98 18.06
N GLY A 215 21.54 -12.87 17.52
CA GLY A 215 20.81 -11.65 17.25
C GLY A 215 20.91 -10.56 18.33
N VAL A 216 21.62 -10.79 19.44
CA VAL A 216 21.82 -9.75 20.47
C VAL A 216 22.69 -8.60 19.95
N SER A 217 23.74 -8.90 19.20
CA SER A 217 24.60 -7.87 18.60
C SER A 217 23.85 -6.94 17.62
N PRO A 218 23.11 -7.45 16.62
CA PRO A 218 22.34 -6.59 15.73
C PRO A 218 21.22 -5.86 16.49
N LEU A 219 20.57 -6.50 17.48
CA LEU A 219 19.57 -5.83 18.33
C LEU A 219 20.15 -4.59 19.04
N LEU A 220 21.30 -4.74 19.72
CA LEU A 220 21.96 -3.64 20.41
C LEU A 220 22.43 -2.55 19.44
N THR A 221 22.93 -2.94 18.26
CA THR A 221 23.35 -1.99 17.22
C THR A 221 22.18 -1.15 16.72
N MET A 222 21.03 -1.79 16.46
CA MET A 222 19.82 -1.09 16.01
C MET A 222 19.26 -0.17 17.09
N LEU A 223 19.27 -0.59 18.36
CA LEU A 223 18.83 0.24 19.49
C LEU A 223 19.75 1.43 19.77
N ASN A 224 21.06 1.26 19.59
CA ASN A 224 22.06 2.30 19.79
C ASN A 224 22.25 3.21 18.57
N SER A 225 21.46 3.03 17.52
CA SER A 225 21.58 3.84 16.31
C SER A 225 21.34 5.32 16.59
N CYS A 226 22.19 6.17 16.01
CA CYS A 226 22.02 7.63 16.09
C CYS A 226 21.02 8.16 15.04
N ALA A 227 20.64 7.35 14.06
CA ALA A 227 19.66 7.75 13.06
C ALA A 227 18.28 7.86 13.70
N ALA A 228 17.64 9.02 13.57
CA ALA A 228 16.31 9.25 14.10
C ALA A 228 15.25 8.48 13.31
N GLY A 229 14.09 8.24 13.94
CA GLY A 229 12.96 7.58 13.26
C GLY A 229 13.04 6.05 13.19
N ILE A 230 13.99 5.42 13.90
CA ILE A 230 14.08 3.96 14.02
C ILE A 230 13.22 3.45 15.19
N GLY A 231 12.35 2.48 14.92
CA GLY A 231 11.72 1.62 15.92
C GLY A 231 12.24 0.19 15.81
N VAL A 232 12.68 -0.42 16.91
CA VAL A 232 13.27 -1.77 16.91
C VAL A 232 12.27 -2.79 17.46
N VAL A 233 12.10 -3.93 16.78
CA VAL A 233 11.30 -5.07 17.26
C VAL A 233 12.20 -6.19 17.78
N ASN A 234 11.58 -7.21 18.40
CA ASN A 234 12.28 -8.39 18.86
C ASN A 234 13.02 -9.13 17.72
N ILE A 235 14.03 -9.92 18.12
CA ILE A 235 14.82 -10.74 17.20
C ILE A 235 13.91 -11.70 16.44
N ASN A 236 14.08 -11.76 15.11
CA ASN A 236 13.30 -12.60 14.19
C ASN A 236 11.78 -12.33 14.24
N ASN A 237 11.36 -11.11 14.55
CA ASN A 237 9.95 -10.74 14.66
C ASN A 237 9.46 -9.94 13.44
N GLY A 238 9.45 -10.58 12.26
CA GLY A 238 8.93 -9.99 11.03
C GLY A 238 7.43 -9.70 11.13
N PHE A 239 6.68 -10.59 11.77
CA PHE A 239 5.26 -10.39 12.09
C PHE A 239 5.02 -9.08 12.85
N GLY A 240 5.72 -8.87 13.97
CA GLY A 240 5.57 -7.69 14.80
C GLY A 240 5.93 -6.40 14.06
N ALA A 241 6.94 -6.45 13.19
CA ALA A 241 7.32 -5.33 12.35
C ALA A 241 6.20 -4.93 11.37
N ALA A 242 5.60 -5.90 10.71
CA ALA A 242 4.49 -5.66 9.78
C ALA A 242 3.24 -5.10 10.49
N ILE A 243 2.92 -5.61 11.68
CA ILE A 243 1.82 -5.08 12.50
C ILE A 243 2.09 -3.63 12.92
N LEU A 244 3.32 -3.33 13.37
CA LEU A 244 3.70 -1.96 13.74
C LEU A 244 3.63 -1.01 12.53
N ALA A 245 4.14 -1.44 11.36
CA ALA A 245 4.04 -0.67 10.12
C ALA A 245 2.57 -0.37 9.76
N GLY A 246 1.71 -1.38 9.80
CA GLY A 246 0.29 -1.21 9.54
C GLY A 246 -0.41 -0.29 10.55
N GLN A 247 0.00 -0.31 11.81
CA GLN A 247 -0.51 0.61 12.83
C GLN A 247 -0.10 2.07 12.57
N ILE A 248 1.14 2.31 12.15
CA ILE A 248 1.64 3.64 11.76
C ILE A 248 0.77 4.19 10.61
N LEU A 249 0.61 3.41 9.54
CA LEU A 249 -0.19 3.80 8.37
C LEU A 249 -1.66 4.03 8.72
N ARG A 250 -2.25 3.19 9.57
CA ARG A 250 -3.62 3.38 10.05
C ARG A 250 -3.78 4.59 10.97
N ALA A 251 -2.74 4.96 11.73
CA ALA A 251 -2.78 6.15 12.57
C ALA A 251 -2.91 7.42 11.71
N VAL A 252 -2.22 7.46 10.56
CA VAL A 252 -2.37 8.55 9.58
C VAL A 252 -3.83 8.67 9.10
N GLN A 253 -4.48 7.56 8.77
CA GLN A 253 -5.90 7.55 8.39
C GLN A 253 -6.83 8.04 9.51
N LYS A 254 -6.51 7.74 10.78
CA LYS A 254 -7.30 8.24 11.92
C LYS A 254 -7.17 9.75 12.09
N VAL A 255 -5.98 10.29 11.85
CA VAL A 255 -5.71 11.74 11.96
C VAL A 255 -6.29 12.50 10.76
N ASN A 256 -6.34 11.86 9.59
CA ASN A 256 -6.86 12.46 8.36
C ASN A 256 -7.91 11.53 7.69
N PRO A 257 -9.16 11.52 8.19
CA PRO A 257 -10.21 10.61 7.72
C PRO A 257 -10.68 10.91 6.29
N ASP A 258 -10.38 12.10 5.76
CA ASP A 258 -10.72 12.51 4.40
C ASP A 258 -9.74 11.95 3.34
N VAL A 259 -8.68 11.24 3.74
CA VAL A 259 -7.82 10.50 2.82
C VAL A 259 -8.59 9.25 2.34
N PRO A 260 -9.04 9.20 1.06
CA PRO A 260 -9.89 8.11 0.61
C PRO A 260 -9.10 6.80 0.63
N VAL A 261 -9.64 5.77 1.29
CA VAL A 261 -9.18 4.39 1.13
C VAL A 261 -9.37 4.00 -0.35
N PRO A 262 -8.32 3.62 -1.09
CA PRO A 262 -8.47 3.14 -2.45
C PRO A 262 -9.41 1.94 -2.42
N ALA A 263 -10.48 1.97 -3.20
CA ALA A 263 -11.12 0.72 -3.57
C ALA A 263 -10.08 -0.13 -4.31
N ALA A 264 -10.15 -1.46 -4.15
CA ALA A 264 -9.30 -2.39 -4.90
C ALA A 264 -9.21 -1.94 -6.36
N ILE A 265 -7.98 -1.77 -6.86
CA ILE A 265 -7.76 -1.37 -8.25
C ILE A 265 -8.35 -2.49 -9.11
N PRO A 266 -9.41 -2.25 -9.89
CA PRO A 266 -9.94 -3.27 -10.78
C PRO A 266 -8.84 -3.68 -11.76
N GLU A 267 -8.64 -4.98 -11.95
CA GLU A 267 -7.57 -5.61 -12.73
C GLU A 267 -7.51 -5.24 -14.23
N SER A 268 -8.30 -4.29 -14.75
CA SER A 268 -8.25 -3.93 -16.18
C SER A 268 -7.25 -2.81 -16.47
N LYS A 269 -5.94 -3.11 -16.40
CA LYS A 269 -4.83 -2.17 -16.69
C LYS A 269 -4.75 -1.64 -18.13
N ASP A 270 -5.63 -2.06 -19.05
CA ASP A 270 -5.44 -1.80 -20.49
C ASP A 270 -6.46 -0.88 -21.17
N LYS A 271 -7.46 -0.33 -20.45
CA LYS A 271 -8.50 0.49 -21.09
C LYS A 271 -8.60 1.90 -20.51
N TRP A 272 -8.36 2.89 -21.36
CA TRP A 272 -8.69 4.29 -21.06
C TRP A 272 -10.21 4.47 -21.00
N THR A 273 -10.69 5.02 -19.89
CA THR A 273 -12.12 5.28 -19.68
C THR A 273 -12.37 6.77 -19.52
N LEU A 274 -13.45 7.27 -20.13
CA LEU A 274 -13.84 8.67 -19.98
C LEU A 274 -14.31 8.91 -18.54
N ALA A 275 -13.61 9.76 -17.80
CA ALA A 275 -13.96 10.12 -16.43
C ALA A 275 -14.83 11.40 -16.38
N TYR A 276 -14.48 12.40 -17.17
CA TYR A 276 -15.15 13.71 -17.17
C TYR A 276 -14.93 14.47 -18.48
N GLY A 277 -15.95 15.19 -18.94
CA GLY A 277 -15.89 16.12 -20.06
C GLY A 277 -16.41 17.50 -19.65
N VAL A 278 -15.74 18.56 -20.09
CA VAL A 278 -16.14 19.96 -19.87
C VAL A 278 -16.29 20.70 -21.21
N SER A 279 -17.29 21.59 -21.31
CA SER A 279 -17.48 22.49 -22.46
C SER A 279 -16.53 23.69 -22.43
N ALA A 280 -16.46 24.44 -23.54
CA ALA A 280 -15.74 25.70 -23.58
C ALA A 280 -16.25 26.73 -22.55
N GLU A 281 -17.55 26.71 -22.21
CA GLU A 281 -18.11 27.57 -21.15
C GLU A 281 -17.87 27.05 -19.73
N GLY A 282 -17.11 25.95 -19.56
CA GLY A 282 -16.79 25.38 -18.26
C GLY A 282 -17.91 24.55 -17.63
N ARG A 283 -18.92 24.12 -18.42
CA ARG A 283 -20.00 23.25 -17.94
C ARG A 283 -19.62 21.79 -18.15
N GLY A 284 -19.90 20.94 -17.16
CA GLY A 284 -19.76 19.49 -17.32
C GLY A 284 -20.70 18.98 -18.42
N ILE A 285 -20.16 18.25 -19.39
CA ILE A 285 -20.91 17.72 -20.54
C ILE A 285 -21.02 16.19 -20.50
N GLU A 286 -20.01 15.50 -19.97
CA GLU A 286 -19.96 14.03 -19.93
C GLU A 286 -19.24 13.55 -18.66
N GLY A 287 -19.57 12.34 -18.19
CA GLY A 287 -18.98 11.77 -16.98
C GLY A 287 -19.28 12.55 -15.69
N LYS A 288 -18.48 12.36 -14.64
CA LYS A 288 -18.63 13.07 -13.37
C LYS A 288 -17.29 13.61 -12.92
N LEU A 289 -17.24 14.91 -12.58
CA LEU A 289 -16.01 15.55 -12.09
C LEU A 289 -15.45 14.79 -10.88
N GLU A 290 -16.32 14.37 -9.96
CA GLU A 290 -15.92 13.56 -8.79
C GLU A 290 -15.20 12.26 -9.16
N THR A 291 -15.59 11.59 -10.25
CA THR A 291 -14.93 10.38 -10.75
C THR A 291 -13.50 10.69 -11.18
N LEU A 292 -13.32 11.75 -11.98
CA LEU A 292 -11.98 12.21 -12.37
C LEU A 292 -11.15 12.61 -11.16
N MET A 293 -11.71 13.42 -10.24
CA MET A 293 -10.99 13.88 -9.06
C MET A 293 -10.56 12.71 -8.17
N THR A 294 -11.41 11.70 -8.04
CA THR A 294 -11.10 10.48 -7.30
C THR A 294 -9.98 9.69 -7.99
N ALA A 295 -10.04 9.54 -9.32
CA ALA A 295 -8.99 8.87 -10.09
C ALA A 295 -7.64 9.58 -9.99
N VAL A 296 -7.62 10.91 -10.15
CA VAL A 296 -6.39 11.72 -9.99
C VAL A 296 -5.81 11.59 -8.58
N ARG A 297 -6.65 11.61 -7.53
CA ARG A 297 -6.20 11.39 -6.14
C ARG A 297 -5.65 9.98 -5.90
N ARG A 298 -6.08 8.99 -6.68
CA ARG A 298 -5.60 7.60 -6.64
C ARG A 298 -4.33 7.37 -7.47
N GLY A 299 -3.76 8.42 -8.08
CA GLY A 299 -2.57 8.30 -8.92
C GLY A 299 -2.85 7.69 -10.30
N ALA A 300 -4.10 7.73 -10.77
CA ALA A 300 -4.44 7.28 -12.12
C ALA A 300 -3.69 8.09 -13.18
N GLU A 301 -3.32 7.43 -14.26
CA GLU A 301 -2.80 8.15 -15.42
C GLU A 301 -3.95 8.90 -16.09
N VAL A 302 -3.67 10.09 -16.63
CA VAL A 302 -4.70 10.94 -17.26
C VAL A 302 -4.29 11.32 -18.67
N ARG A 303 -5.22 11.12 -19.61
CA ARG A 303 -5.15 11.67 -20.97
C ARG A 303 -6.21 12.73 -21.18
N LEU A 304 -5.82 13.77 -21.90
CA LEU A 304 -6.67 14.87 -22.31
C LEU A 304 -6.94 14.73 -23.80
N ALA A 305 -8.20 14.88 -24.18
CA ALA A 305 -8.60 15.12 -25.55
C ALA A 305 -9.17 16.54 -25.61
N ILE A 306 -8.46 17.44 -26.31
CA ILE A 306 -8.69 18.88 -26.30
C ILE A 306 -9.26 19.30 -27.64
N ASP A 307 -10.45 19.88 -27.64
CA ASP A 307 -11.11 20.37 -28.85
C ASP A 307 -10.66 21.80 -29.16
N PHE A 308 -9.81 21.93 -30.18
CA PHE A 308 -9.32 23.21 -30.65
C PHE A 308 -10.22 23.75 -31.76
N PRO A 309 -10.72 25.00 -31.66
CA PRO A 309 -11.57 25.59 -32.69
C PRO A 309 -10.91 25.55 -34.07
N GLY A 310 -11.54 24.83 -35.01
CA GLY A 310 -11.08 24.75 -36.40
C GLY A 310 -9.98 23.71 -36.67
N SER A 311 -9.68 22.80 -35.74
CA SER A 311 -8.76 21.68 -35.97
C SER A 311 -9.28 20.35 -35.41
N HIS A 312 -8.57 19.26 -35.67
CA HIS A 312 -8.84 17.97 -35.03
C HIS A 312 -8.53 18.00 -33.54
N GLU A 313 -9.20 17.14 -32.77
CA GLU A 313 -8.99 16.98 -31.34
C GLU A 313 -7.53 16.62 -31.04
N TYR A 314 -6.90 17.38 -30.15
CA TYR A 314 -5.52 17.18 -29.77
C TYR A 314 -5.46 16.28 -28.53
N ILE A 315 -4.81 15.12 -28.65
CA ILE A 315 -4.69 14.15 -27.57
C ILE A 315 -3.31 14.25 -26.95
N THR A 316 -3.25 14.33 -25.62
CA THR A 316 -1.98 14.32 -24.89
C THR A 316 -2.13 13.68 -23.51
N GLU A 317 -1.01 13.24 -22.95
CA GLU A 317 -0.94 12.63 -21.63
C GLU A 317 -0.44 13.64 -20.61
N ALA A 318 -1.12 13.70 -19.46
CA ALA A 318 -0.76 14.60 -18.38
C ALA A 318 0.52 14.09 -17.69
N GLN A 319 1.53 14.94 -17.61
CA GLN A 319 2.78 14.64 -16.90
C GLN A 319 2.71 15.03 -15.43
N HIS A 320 1.95 16.09 -15.14
CA HIS A 320 1.68 16.53 -13.78
C HIS A 320 0.19 16.81 -13.64
N LEU A 321 -0.37 16.36 -12.52
CA LEU A 321 -1.76 16.56 -12.16
C LEU A 321 -1.82 17.22 -10.79
N TRP A 322 -2.76 18.15 -10.64
CA TRP A 322 -2.97 18.81 -9.36
C TRP A 322 -4.43 19.16 -9.14
N ILE A 323 -4.86 19.16 -7.88
CA ILE A 323 -6.22 19.49 -7.48
C ILE A 323 -6.18 20.69 -6.53
N LYS A 324 -6.96 21.73 -6.83
CA LYS A 324 -7.15 22.88 -5.93
C LYS A 324 -8.58 23.37 -5.97
N LYS A 325 -9.19 23.54 -4.79
CA LYS A 325 -10.53 24.13 -4.65
C LYS A 325 -11.58 23.47 -5.57
N GLY A 326 -11.52 22.14 -5.71
CA GLY A 326 -12.45 21.38 -6.55
C GLY A 326 -12.14 21.36 -8.05
N VAL A 327 -11.05 21.98 -8.49
CA VAL A 327 -10.61 21.99 -9.90
C VAL A 327 -9.37 21.11 -10.04
N ALA A 328 -9.42 20.14 -10.96
CA ALA A 328 -8.21 19.47 -11.43
C ALA A 328 -7.55 20.25 -12.56
N PHE A 329 -6.22 20.28 -12.51
CA PHE A 329 -5.31 20.88 -13.48
C PHE A 329 -4.36 19.80 -14.00
N ALA A 330 -4.05 19.86 -15.29
CA ALA A 330 -3.10 18.99 -15.95
C ALA A 330 -2.06 19.79 -16.70
N GLN A 331 -0.79 19.42 -16.56
CA GLN A 331 0.32 19.94 -17.34
C GLN A 331 0.82 18.86 -18.31
N ALA A 332 1.04 19.23 -19.57
CA ALA A 332 1.73 18.37 -20.54
C ALA A 332 2.72 19.19 -21.38
N SER A 333 3.94 18.69 -21.57
CA SER A 333 5.08 19.43 -22.16
C SER A 333 5.83 18.62 -23.22
N THR A 334 5.13 17.88 -24.08
CA THR A 334 5.78 16.81 -24.87
C THR A 334 5.95 17.07 -26.36
N GLN A 335 5.71 18.28 -26.88
CA GLN A 335 5.78 18.46 -28.34
C GLN A 335 6.56 19.69 -28.79
N VAL A 336 7.35 19.49 -29.83
CA VAL A 336 7.96 20.52 -30.66
C VAL A 336 7.21 20.63 -31.99
N ASN A 337 7.24 21.80 -32.62
CA ASN A 337 6.59 21.97 -33.91
C ASN A 337 7.28 21.16 -35.01
N VAL A 338 6.47 20.57 -35.88
CA VAL A 338 6.88 19.87 -37.11
C VAL A 338 6.13 20.48 -38.29
N GLU A 339 6.75 20.43 -39.47
CA GLU A 339 6.17 20.84 -40.74
C GLU A 339 6.09 19.64 -41.68
N PHE A 340 5.07 19.59 -42.53
CA PHE A 340 4.94 18.57 -43.57
C PHE A 340 5.15 19.21 -44.94
N ASN A 341 6.01 18.61 -45.76
CA ASN A 341 6.19 18.99 -47.16
C ASN A 341 5.93 17.79 -48.09
N LYS A 342 6.12 17.98 -49.40
CA LYS A 342 5.92 16.91 -50.42
C LYS A 342 6.83 15.69 -50.22
N THR A 343 7.89 15.80 -49.41
CA THR A 343 8.89 14.75 -49.14
C THR A 343 8.78 14.12 -47.74
N GLY A 344 7.88 14.60 -46.89
CA GLY A 344 7.62 14.02 -45.57
C GLY A 344 7.64 15.01 -44.40
N LEU A 345 7.82 14.48 -43.19
CA LEU A 345 7.92 15.22 -41.93
C LEU A 345 9.28 15.90 -41.82
N MET A 346 9.29 17.20 -41.51
CA MET A 346 10.52 17.95 -41.25
C MET A 346 10.39 18.82 -39.99
N PHE A 347 11.52 19.16 -39.38
CA PHE A 347 11.57 20.16 -38.31
C PHE A 347 11.88 21.54 -38.88
N PRO A 348 11.11 22.58 -38.53
CA PRO A 348 11.37 23.94 -38.96
C PRO A 348 12.67 24.48 -38.37
N LYS A 349 13.33 25.40 -39.09
CA LYS A 349 14.54 26.10 -38.60
C LYS A 349 14.33 26.79 -37.23
N LYS A 350 13.08 27.14 -36.90
CA LYS A 350 12.69 27.74 -35.62
C LYS A 350 11.85 26.74 -34.83
N ILE A 351 12.52 25.82 -34.14
CA ILE A 351 11.88 24.88 -33.23
C ILE A 351 11.28 25.64 -32.04
N LEU A 352 10.02 25.34 -31.76
CA LEU A 352 9.25 25.78 -30.61
C LEU A 352 8.77 24.54 -29.87
N SER A 353 8.98 24.50 -28.56
CA SER A 353 8.25 23.60 -27.68
C SER A 353 7.06 24.33 -27.07
N TRP A 354 6.01 23.59 -26.73
CA TRP A 354 4.91 24.11 -25.93
C TRP A 354 4.66 23.28 -24.69
N THR A 355 4.26 23.99 -23.63
CA THR A 355 3.66 23.42 -22.43
C THR A 355 2.22 23.86 -22.40
N ILE A 356 1.32 22.89 -22.21
CA ILE A 356 -0.08 23.17 -21.96
C ILE A 356 -0.41 23.04 -20.48
N LEU A 357 -1.32 23.88 -20.02
CA LEU A 357 -1.98 23.80 -18.72
C LEU A 357 -3.48 23.77 -18.98
N ALA A 358 -4.13 22.66 -18.67
CA ALA A 358 -5.57 22.47 -18.84
C ALA A 358 -6.27 22.41 -17.48
N SER A 359 -7.49 22.92 -17.38
CA SER A 359 -8.35 22.83 -16.20
C SER A 359 -9.65 22.11 -16.49
N THR A 360 -10.24 21.52 -15.45
CA THR A 360 -11.61 20.95 -15.48
C THR A 360 -12.72 22.00 -15.62
N GLN A 361 -12.36 23.29 -15.75
CA GLN A 361 -13.24 24.41 -16.06
C GLN A 361 -13.13 24.86 -17.53
N GLY A 362 -12.45 24.07 -18.37
CA GLY A 362 -12.27 24.35 -19.80
C GLY A 362 -11.22 25.42 -20.09
N ASP A 363 -10.40 25.81 -19.10
CA ASP A 363 -9.26 26.70 -19.33
C ASP A 363 -8.11 25.93 -19.94
N LEU A 364 -7.50 26.51 -20.97
CA LEU A 364 -6.28 26.01 -21.58
C LEU A 364 -5.29 27.16 -21.75
N GLU A 365 -4.13 27.07 -21.10
CA GLU A 365 -2.99 27.93 -21.39
C GLU A 365 -1.92 27.17 -22.16
N ILE A 366 -1.33 27.84 -23.15
CA ILE A 366 -0.26 27.28 -23.98
C ILE A 366 0.93 28.25 -23.93
N ALA A 367 1.98 27.85 -23.23
CA ALA A 367 3.25 28.58 -23.18
C ALA A 367 4.23 28.02 -24.21
N ARG A 368 4.82 28.89 -25.04
CA ARG A 368 5.76 28.49 -26.10
C ARG A 368 7.17 28.91 -25.74
N TRP A 369 8.14 28.04 -26.01
CA TRP A 369 9.55 28.23 -25.69
C TRP A 369 10.43 27.85 -26.89
N ARG A 370 11.64 28.42 -26.96
CA ARG A 370 12.69 27.89 -27.84
C ARG A 370 13.57 26.89 -27.09
N PRO A 371 13.55 25.59 -27.46
CA PRO A 371 14.44 24.59 -26.89
C PRO A 371 15.91 24.99 -27.03
N GLY A 372 16.75 24.60 -26.07
CA GLY A 372 18.19 24.86 -26.02
C GLY A 372 18.60 26.29 -25.65
N LYS A 373 17.76 27.30 -25.92
CA LYS A 373 18.00 28.70 -25.50
C LYS A 373 17.15 29.12 -24.30
N HIS A 374 16.25 28.25 -23.82
CA HIS A 374 15.30 28.52 -22.73
C HIS A 374 14.57 29.87 -22.86
N LYS A 375 14.32 30.32 -24.09
CA LYS A 375 13.75 31.64 -24.36
C LYS A 375 12.24 31.54 -24.53
N PHE A 376 11.50 32.19 -23.62
CA PHE A 376 10.04 32.34 -23.70
C PHE A 376 9.63 33.06 -24.99
N LYS A 377 8.57 32.58 -25.63
CA LYS A 377 8.05 33.10 -26.89
C LYS A 377 6.64 33.67 -26.82
N GLY A 378 5.93 33.41 -25.74
CA GLY A 378 4.58 33.92 -25.54
C GLY A 378 3.68 32.84 -24.96
N ARG A 379 2.54 33.31 -24.45
CA ARG A 379 1.46 32.46 -23.94
C ARG A 379 0.16 32.82 -24.65
N THR A 380 -0.68 31.82 -24.87
CA THR A 380 -2.06 32.03 -25.34
C THR A 380 -3.00 31.30 -24.38
N SER A 381 -4.14 31.91 -24.09
CA SER A 381 -5.17 31.33 -23.22
C SER A 381 -6.44 31.13 -24.05
N HIS A 382 -7.07 29.97 -23.90
CA HIS A 382 -8.26 29.57 -24.62
C HIS A 382 -9.30 29.00 -23.66
N LYS A 383 -10.56 29.13 -24.04
CA LYS A 383 -11.68 28.36 -23.47
C LYS A 383 -12.07 27.29 -24.48
N VAL A 384 -11.94 26.03 -24.10
CA VAL A 384 -12.08 24.88 -25.01
C VAL A 384 -12.82 23.74 -24.32
N ALA A 385 -13.45 22.87 -25.12
CA ALA A 385 -13.97 21.62 -24.60
C ALA A 385 -12.82 20.64 -24.35
N ILE A 386 -12.86 19.93 -23.22
CA ILE A 386 -11.80 18.99 -22.83
C ILE A 386 -12.43 17.73 -22.26
N ARG A 387 -12.03 16.57 -22.79
CA ARG A 387 -12.38 15.26 -22.26
C ARG A 387 -11.19 14.64 -21.53
N TRP A 388 -11.45 14.12 -20.34
CA TRP A 388 -10.47 13.59 -19.41
C TRP A 388 -10.67 12.09 -19.29
N PHE A 389 -9.67 11.33 -19.71
CA PHE A 389 -9.66 9.88 -19.65
C PHE A 389 -8.70 9.42 -18.55
N VAL A 390 -9.06 8.36 -17.84
CA VAL A 390 -8.27 7.79 -16.76
C VAL A 390 -7.96 6.31 -17.03
N ARG A 391 -6.83 5.85 -16.49
CA ARG A 391 -6.40 4.46 -16.51
C ARG A 391 -5.80 4.06 -15.16
#